data_AF-A0AA89NTD4-F1
#
_entry.id   AF-A0AA89NTD4-F1
#
_cell.length_a   1.000
_cell.length_b   1.000
_cell.length_c   1.000
_cell.angle_alpha   90.00
_cell.angle_beta   90.00
_cell.angle_gamma   90.00
#
_symmetry.space_group_name_H-M   'P 1'
#
loop_
_entity.id
_entity.type
_entity.pdbx_description
1 polymer ?
#
loop_
_entity_poly.entity_id
_entity_poly.type
_entity_poly.pdbx_seq_one_letter_code
_entity_poly.pdbx_strand_id
1 'polypeptide(L)'
;MLVLDEKTMLETVSMKDVMEAMVRAYRLYENKQYEMPLRTQLQDNENTFLLMPSIAHQSFSLKIVSVFLGNQQHPVTQGMVILIDRQTGSAKALLK
;
A
#
# COMPACT_ATOMS: atom_id res chain seq x y z
N MET A 1 8.37 13.11 -8.17
CA MET A 1 7.81 12.12 -7.25
C MET A 1 7.42 12.85 -5.98
N LEU A 2 6.15 12.80 -5.59
CA LEU A 2 5.63 13.36 -4.35
C LEU A 2 6.01 12.46 -3.16
N VAL A 3 6.32 13.02 -2.00
CA VAL A 3 6.53 12.25 -0.77
C VAL A 3 5.51 12.72 0.26
N LEU A 4 4.71 11.80 0.77
CA LEU A 4 3.67 12.06 1.76
C LEU A 4 4.03 11.34 3.06
N ASP A 5 3.99 12.07 4.16
CA ASP A 5 4.10 11.51 5.50
C ASP A 5 2.73 11.21 6.10
N GLU A 6 2.71 10.46 7.20
CA GLU A 6 1.51 10.11 7.97
C GLU A 6 0.62 11.32 8.26
N LYS A 7 1.20 12.42 8.76
CA LYS A 7 0.45 13.62 9.12
C LYS A 7 -0.27 14.20 7.90
N THR A 8 0.45 14.39 6.80
CA THR A 8 -0.12 14.91 5.56
C THR A 8 -1.23 14.01 5.05
N MET A 9 -1.05 12.68 5.11
CA MET A 9 -2.09 11.73 4.71
C MET A 9 -3.36 11.87 5.56
N LEU A 10 -3.22 11.88 6.89
CA LEU A 10 -4.34 12.01 7.83
C LEU A 10 -5.09 13.34 7.71
N GLU A 11 -4.39 14.42 7.33
CA GLU A 11 -4.99 15.73 7.10
C GLU A 11 -5.65 15.85 5.71
N THR A 12 -5.28 15.00 4.75
CA THR A 12 -5.75 15.09 3.36
C THR A 12 -6.97 14.23 3.06
N VAL A 13 -7.10 13.05 3.69
CA VAL A 13 -8.21 12.11 3.40
C VAL A 13 -9.08 11.86 4.63
N SER A 14 -10.40 11.87 4.43
CA SER A 14 -11.34 11.51 5.48
C SER A 14 -11.60 10.00 5.51
N MET A 15 -12.13 9.50 6.63
CA MET A 15 -12.58 8.10 6.73
C MET A 15 -13.67 7.77 5.68
N LYS A 16 -14.50 8.75 5.31
CA LYS A 16 -15.50 8.59 4.25
C LYS A 16 -14.82 8.33 2.90
N ASP A 17 -13.79 9.11 2.55
CA ASP A 17 -13.06 8.95 1.29
C ASP A 17 -12.39 7.57 1.21
N VAL A 18 -11.83 7.10 2.33
CA VAL A 18 -11.22 5.76 2.45
C VAL A 18 -12.28 4.67 2.25
N MET A 19 -13.43 4.76 2.90
CA MET A 19 -14.52 3.79 2.73
C MET A 19 -15.02 3.74 1.29
N GLU A 20 -15.21 4.89 0.65
CA GLU A 20 -15.62 4.94 -0.76
C GLU A 20 -14.55 4.34 -1.69
N ALA A 21 -13.27 4.59 -1.41
CA ALA A 21 -12.17 3.97 -2.14
C ALA A 21 -12.16 2.45 -1.98
N MET A 22 -12.42 1.93 -0.79
CA MET A 22 -12.54 0.49 -0.54
C MET A 22 -13.72 -0.13 -1.29
N VAL A 23 -14.89 0.52 -1.31
CA VAL A 23 -16.04 0.06 -2.11
C VAL A 23 -15.69 -0.02 -3.60
N ARG A 24 -14.99 0.98 -4.13
CA ARG A 24 -14.50 0.95 -5.52
C ARG A 24 -13.52 -0.21 -5.73
N ALA A 25 -12.57 -0.42 -4.83
CA ALA A 25 -11.61 -1.52 -4.92
C ALA A 25 -12.29 -2.89 -4.94
N TYR A 26 -13.30 -3.12 -4.09
CA TYR A 26 -14.06 -4.38 -4.09
C TYR A 26 -14.90 -4.57 -5.36
N ARG A 27 -15.45 -3.50 -5.95
CA ARG A 27 -16.12 -3.59 -7.26
C ARG A 27 -15.15 -4.00 -8.36
N LEU A 28 -13.94 -3.44 -8.37
CA LEU A 28 -12.89 -3.85 -9.31
C LEU A 28 -12.48 -5.30 -9.10
N TYR A 29 -12.40 -5.73 -7.84
CA TYR A 29 -12.13 -7.12 -7.47
C TYR A 29 -13.18 -8.08 -8.05
N GLU A 30 -14.47 -7.81 -7.79
CA GLU A 30 -15.58 -8.63 -8.28
C GLU A 30 -15.61 -8.70 -9.82
N ASN A 31 -15.34 -7.56 -10.47
CA ASN A 31 -15.30 -7.47 -11.93
C ASN A 31 -13.99 -8.02 -12.55
N LYS A 32 -13.05 -8.52 -11.74
CA LYS A 32 -11.72 -9.00 -12.18
C LYS A 32 -10.92 -7.94 -12.95
N GLN A 33 -11.09 -6.67 -12.59
CA GLN A 33 -10.44 -5.50 -13.21
C GLN A 33 -9.16 -5.10 -12.47
N TYR A 34 -8.37 -6.08 -12.07
CA TYR A 34 -7.15 -5.90 -11.30
C TYR A 34 -6.16 -7.04 -11.58
N GLU A 35 -4.89 -6.79 -11.31
CA GLU A 35 -3.89 -7.85 -11.17
C GLU A 35 -3.25 -7.69 -9.80
N MET A 36 -3.32 -8.74 -8.97
CA MET A 36 -2.75 -8.73 -7.63
C MET A 36 -2.32 -10.17 -7.31
N PRO A 37 -1.02 -10.49 -7.43
CA PRO A 37 -0.54 -11.82 -7.07
C PRO A 37 -0.63 -12.04 -5.57
N LEU A 38 -0.44 -13.28 -5.13
CA LEU A 38 -0.20 -13.55 -3.72
C LEU A 38 1.02 -12.73 -3.26
N ARG A 39 0.90 -12.11 -2.08
CA ARG A 39 1.98 -11.32 -1.49
C ARG A 39 3.26 -12.15 -1.36
N THR A 40 4.40 -11.55 -1.66
CA THR A 40 5.70 -12.14 -1.33
C THR A 40 5.96 -11.88 0.15
N GLN A 41 6.32 -12.94 0.88
CA GLN A 41 6.61 -12.88 2.30
C GLN A 41 8.02 -13.40 2.55
N LEU A 42 8.81 -12.63 3.30
CA LEU A 42 10.09 -13.03 3.84
C LEU A 42 9.94 -13.12 5.36
N GLN A 43 10.29 -14.28 5.92
CA GLN A 43 10.30 -14.51 7.36
C GLN A 43 11.71 -14.29 7.90
N ASP A 44 11.83 -13.55 9.00
CA ASP A 44 13.07 -13.40 9.77
C ASP A 44 12.76 -13.66 11.26
N ASN A 45 13.00 -14.89 11.71
CA ASN A 45 12.58 -15.37 13.04
C ASN A 45 11.08 -15.13 13.27
N GLU A 46 10.71 -14.31 14.26
CA GLU A 46 9.32 -13.93 14.56
C GLU A 46 8.83 -12.72 13.73
N ASN A 47 9.73 -12.05 13.01
CA ASN A 47 9.42 -10.87 12.22
C ASN A 47 9.06 -11.25 10.78
N THR A 48 8.23 -10.42 10.14
CA THR A 48 7.77 -10.64 8.77
C THR A 48 7.98 -9.40 7.93
N PHE A 49 8.47 -9.59 6.72
CA PHE A 49 8.54 -8.56 5.69
C PHE A 49 7.68 -8.96 4.48
N LEU A 50 6.81 -8.06 4.04
CA LEU A 50 5.78 -8.31 3.04
C LEU A 50 5.91 -7.34 1.88
N LEU A 51 5.85 -7.89 0.67
CA LEU A 51 5.69 -7.14 -0.57
C LEU A 51 4.31 -7.46 -1.16
N MET A 52 3.50 -6.42 -1.35
CA MET A 52 2.11 -6.54 -1.78
C MET A 52 1.91 -5.68 -3.04
N PRO A 53 2.31 -6.17 -4.23
CA PRO A 53 2.10 -5.46 -5.49
C PRO A 53 0.64 -5.59 -5.95
N SER A 54 0.13 -4.56 -6.61
CA SER A 54 -1.16 -4.61 -7.30
C SER A 54 -1.23 -3.64 -8.49
N ILE A 55 -2.10 -3.95 -9.43
CA ILE A 55 -2.39 -3.18 -10.63
C ILE A 55 -3.89 -2.97 -10.70
N ALA A 56 -4.32 -1.72 -10.80
CA ALA A 56 -5.71 -1.38 -11.06
C ALA A 56 -5.78 -0.07 -11.86
N HIS A 57 -6.65 -0.03 -12.86
CA HIS A 57 -6.78 1.12 -13.77
C HIS A 57 -5.43 1.60 -14.32
N GLN A 58 -5.05 2.85 -14.03
CA GLN A 58 -3.86 3.55 -14.50
C GLN A 58 -2.71 3.53 -13.49
N SER A 59 -2.81 2.70 -12.45
CA SER A 59 -1.85 2.68 -11.35
C SER A 59 -1.25 1.30 -11.12
N PHE A 60 0.07 1.27 -11.01
CA PHE A 60 0.81 0.23 -10.32
C PHE A 60 1.02 0.68 -8.88
N SER A 61 0.86 -0.22 -7.92
CA SER A 61 1.18 0.04 -6.53
C SER A 61 2.00 -1.08 -5.92
N LEU A 62 2.92 -0.72 -5.03
CA LEU A 62 3.63 -1.67 -4.18
C LEU A 62 3.50 -1.19 -2.74
N LYS A 63 2.84 -1.99 -1.91
CA LYS A 63 2.87 -1.81 -0.47
C LYS A 63 3.94 -2.70 0.13
N ILE A 64 4.84 -2.10 0.90
CA ILE A 64 5.91 -2.75 1.64
C ILE A 64 5.52 -2.66 3.11
N VAL A 65 5.44 -3.79 3.80
CA VAL A 65 5.06 -3.85 5.22
C VAL A 65 6.05 -4.70 5.99
N SER A 66 6.49 -4.21 7.13
CA SER A 66 7.25 -4.97 8.12
C SER A 66 6.43 -5.13 9.40
N VAL A 67 6.44 -6.34 9.95
CA VAL A 67 5.82 -6.68 11.23
C VAL A 67 6.92 -7.19 12.16
N PHE A 68 7.23 -6.41 13.19
CA PHE A 68 8.29 -6.66 14.15
C PHE A 68 7.68 -6.80 15.55
N LEU A 69 7.39 -8.04 15.97
CA LEU A 69 6.61 -8.34 17.18
C LEU A 69 7.30 -7.87 18.46
N GLY A 70 8.63 -7.80 18.47
CA GLY A 70 9.42 -7.34 19.61
C GLY A 70 9.51 -5.82 19.76
N ASN A 71 8.92 -5.03 18.87
CA ASN A 71 9.01 -3.57 18.96
C ASN A 71 8.26 -3.03 20.18
N GLN A 72 9.01 -2.42 21.11
CA GLN A 72 8.46 -1.72 22.28
C GLN A 72 8.48 -0.19 22.13
N GLN A 73 9.52 0.33 21.45
CA GLN A 73 9.74 1.77 21.25
C GLN A 73 9.33 2.26 19.85
N HIS A 74 8.92 1.32 18.99
CA HIS A 74 8.50 1.58 17.61
C HIS A 74 7.15 0.90 17.35
N PRO A 75 6.39 1.32 16.33
CA PRO A 75 5.21 0.57 15.91
C PRO A 75 5.59 -0.86 15.50
N VAL A 76 4.78 -1.83 15.92
CA VAL A 76 4.93 -3.24 15.52
C VAL A 76 4.79 -3.40 14.02
N THR A 77 3.85 -2.67 13.42
CA THR A 77 3.65 -2.64 11.97
C THR A 77 4.10 -1.30 11.43
N GLN A 78 4.96 -1.34 10.43
CA GLN A 78 5.37 -0.17 9.66
C GLN A 78 5.20 -0.51 8.19
N GLY A 79 4.87 0.49 7.37
CA GLY A 79 4.73 0.26 5.95
C GLY A 79 4.83 1.52 5.13
N MET A 80 5.13 1.33 3.85
CA MET A 80 5.14 2.38 2.86
C MET A 80 4.47 1.90 1.58
N VAL A 81 3.95 2.84 0.79
CA VAL A 81 3.34 2.57 -0.50
C VAL A 81 4.03 3.38 -1.56
N ILE A 82 4.39 2.72 -2.66
CA ILE A 82 4.86 3.38 -3.88
C ILE A 82 3.71 3.37 -4.88
N LEU A 83 3.35 4.55 -5.38
CA LEU A 83 2.40 4.71 -6.48
C LEU A 83 3.16 4.99 -7.77
N ILE A 84 2.94 4.17 -8.79
CA ILE A 84 3.61 4.23 -10.07
C ILE A 84 2.55 4.40 -11.16
N ASP A 85 2.84 5.28 -12.10
CA ASP A 85 2.04 5.48 -13.30
C ASP A 85 2.15 4.29 -14.24
N ARG A 86 1.02 3.65 -14.54
CA ARG A 86 1.01 2.45 -15.36
C ARG A 86 1.45 2.69 -16.81
N GLN A 87 1.25 3.90 -17.34
CA GLN A 87 1.52 4.20 -18.75
C GLN A 87 3.00 4.48 -18.98
N THR A 88 3.65 5.13 -18.02
CA THR A 88 5.04 5.63 -18.14
C THR A 88 6.03 4.89 -17.25
N GLY A 89 5.57 4.10 -16.29
CA GLY A 89 6.41 3.46 -15.28
C GLY A 89 7.02 4.44 -14.27
N SER A 90 6.67 5.72 -14.32
CA SER A 90 7.23 6.75 -13.45
C SER A 90 6.66 6.66 -12.02
N ALA A 91 7.53 6.71 -11.01
CA ALA A 91 7.11 6.81 -9.62
C ALA A 91 6.46 8.18 -9.36
N LYS A 92 5.15 8.16 -9.07
CA LYS A 92 4.35 9.36 -8.83
C LYS A 92 4.42 9.78 -7.38
N ALA A 93 4.30 8.84 -6.44
CA ALA A 93 4.33 9.13 -5.02
C ALA A 93 4.98 8.02 -4.19
N LEU A 94 5.61 8.42 -3.08
CA LEU A 94 6.00 7.56 -1.96
C LEU A 94 5.20 8.02 -0.73
N LEU A 95 4.44 7.11 -0.13
CA LEU A 95 3.65 7.34 1.07
C LEU A 95 4.33 6.57 2.20
N LYS A 96 4.73 7.24 3.28
CA LYS A 96 5.50 6.63 4.38
C LYS A 96 5.09 7.13 5.75
#